data_AF-A0A4R1LW22-F1
#
_entry.id   AF-A0A4R1LW22-F1
#
_cell.length_a   1.000
_cell.length_b   1.000
_cell.length_c   1.000
_cell.angle_alpha   90.00
_cell.angle_beta   90.00
_cell.angle_gamma   90.00
#
_symmetry.space_group_name_H-M   'P 1'
#
loop_
_entity.id
_entity.type
_entity.pdbx_description
1 polymer ?
#
loop_
_entity_poly.entity_id
_entity_poly.type
_entity_poly.pdbx_seq_one_letter_code
_entity_poly.pdbx_strand_id
1 'polypeptide(L)'
;MATKDLKEPQHKSLQSLATVIEEKLQEIEALLCLCSMPIDNNRQLKIENDLTTQEKNIFVNKLAVIRKNTLEFAKAYGLTSTESSLKKTLTVKAAFLWEEISGVTFDRLKGYGEIDEGMRQEYESYANSLTDLASDLMHISSNQDNN
;
A
#
# COMPACT_ATOMS: atom_id res chain seq x y z
N MET A 1 -35.89 -2.79 3.37
CA MET A 1 -35.03 -3.60 2.48
C MET A 1 -34.81 -4.93 3.19
N ALA A 2 -35.14 -6.05 2.56
CA ALA A 2 -34.88 -7.38 3.13
C ALA A 2 -33.38 -7.65 3.08
N THR A 3 -32.73 -7.72 4.23
CA THR A 3 -31.37 -8.24 4.36
C THR A 3 -31.40 -9.69 3.90
N LYS A 4 -30.65 -10.01 2.83
CA LYS A 4 -30.46 -11.43 2.47
C LYS A 4 -29.76 -12.10 3.65
N ASP A 5 -30.33 -13.19 4.17
CA ASP A 5 -29.71 -13.95 5.26
C ASP A 5 -28.41 -14.60 4.77
N LEU A 6 -27.30 -13.90 5.00
CA LEU A 6 -25.95 -14.39 4.73
C LEU A 6 -25.48 -15.22 5.92
N LYS A 7 -24.87 -16.38 5.63
CA LYS A 7 -24.09 -17.10 6.65
C LYS A 7 -22.80 -16.33 6.96
N GLU A 8 -22.28 -16.51 8.18
CA GLU A 8 -21.08 -15.81 8.64
C GLU A 8 -19.88 -15.90 7.67
N PRO A 9 -19.54 -17.06 7.06
CA PRO A 9 -18.44 -17.11 6.10
C PRO A 9 -18.70 -16.29 4.82
N GLN A 10 -19.96 -16.20 4.39
CA GLN A 10 -20.35 -15.41 3.22
C GLN A 10 -20.25 -13.93 3.56
N HIS A 11 -20.73 -13.51 4.74
CA HIS A 11 -20.60 -12.14 5.21
C HIS A 11 -19.14 -11.70 5.28
N LYS A 12 -18.28 -12.52 5.91
CA LYS A 12 -16.83 -12.28 5.98
C LYS A 12 -16.19 -12.13 4.59
N SER A 13 -16.52 -13.01 3.66
CA SER A 13 -16.00 -12.95 2.29
C SER A 13 -16.40 -11.67 1.55
N LEU A 14 -17.67 -11.27 1.65
CA LEU A 14 -18.16 -10.04 1.03
C LEU A 14 -17.56 -8.78 1.70
N GLN A 15 -17.37 -8.81 3.02
CA GLN A 15 -16.70 -7.75 3.76
C GLN A 15 -15.25 -7.59 3.28
N SER A 16 -14.49 -8.70 3.19
CA SER A 16 -13.12 -8.68 2.67
C SER A 16 -13.05 -8.13 1.25
N LEU A 17 -13.99 -8.52 0.37
CA LEU A 17 -14.05 -7.99 -0.99
C LEU A 17 -14.27 -6.47 -1.00
N ALA A 18 -15.23 -5.96 -0.22
CA ALA A 18 -15.50 -4.53 -0.13
C ALA A 18 -14.28 -3.77 0.38
N THR A 19 -13.61 -4.28 1.42
CA THR A 19 -12.38 -3.69 1.97
C THR A 19 -11.26 -3.65 0.93
N VAL A 20 -11.01 -4.74 0.21
CA VAL A 20 -9.97 -4.78 -0.83
C VAL A 20 -10.25 -3.78 -1.95
N ILE A 21 -11.51 -3.63 -2.37
CA ILE A 21 -11.88 -2.64 -3.38
C ILE A 21 -11.54 -1.23 -2.88
N GLU A 22 -11.94 -0.87 -1.65
CA GLU A 22 -11.66 0.44 -1.07
C GLU A 22 -10.15 0.70 -0.93
N GLU A 23 -9.36 -0.29 -0.48
CA GLU A 23 -7.89 -0.18 -0.41
C GLU A 23 -7.28 0.11 -1.79
N LYS A 24 -7.74 -0.58 -2.83
CA LYS A 24 -7.25 -0.35 -4.20
C LYS A 24 -7.67 1.00 -4.77
N LEU A 25 -8.88 1.47 -4.46
CA LEU A 25 -9.28 2.83 -4.83
C LEU A 25 -8.38 3.88 -4.18
N GLN A 26 -8.06 3.72 -2.89
CA GLN A 26 -7.17 4.62 -2.16
C GLN A 26 -5.74 4.60 -2.74
N GLU A 27 -5.20 3.43 -3.08
CA GLU A 27 -3.88 3.31 -3.72
C GLU A 27 -3.83 4.07 -5.06
N ILE A 28 -4.86 3.95 -5.90
CA ILE A 28 -4.94 4.67 -7.18
C ILE A 28 -5.02 6.19 -6.95
N GLU A 29 -5.85 6.63 -6.00
CA GLU A 29 -5.99 8.05 -5.68
C GLU A 29 -4.69 8.65 -5.12
N ALA A 30 -3.98 7.91 -4.27
CA ALA A 30 -2.67 8.30 -3.77
C ALA A 30 -1.66 8.45 -4.91
N LEU A 31 -1.69 7.56 -5.91
CA LEU A 31 -0.81 7.64 -7.09
C LEU A 31 -1.10 8.88 -7.95
N LEU A 32 -2.38 9.17 -8.21
CA LEU A 32 -2.79 10.37 -8.95
C LEU A 32 -2.39 11.65 -8.21
N CYS A 33 -2.51 11.65 -6.88
CA CYS A 33 -2.06 12.76 -6.04
C CYS A 33 -0.55 12.93 -6.12
N LEU A 34 0.22 11.84 -5.97
CA LEU A 34 1.68 11.83 -6.05
C LEU A 34 2.20 12.40 -7.38
N CYS A 35 1.55 12.04 -8.50
CA CYS A 35 1.90 12.53 -9.83
C CYS A 35 1.51 14.00 -10.08
N SER A 36 0.78 14.61 -9.16
CA SER A 36 0.41 16.03 -9.19
C SER A 36 1.32 16.90 -8.31
N MET A 37 2.20 16.29 -7.52
CA MET A 37 3.20 16.99 -6.72
C MET A 37 4.45 17.33 -7.56
N PRO A 38 5.27 18.33 -7.15
CA PRO A 38 6.54 18.60 -7.81
C PRO A 38 7.42 17.34 -7.90
N ILE A 39 8.10 17.19 -9.04
CA ILE A 39 8.99 16.04 -9.27
C ILE A 39 10.10 16.04 -8.22
N ASP A 40 10.11 14.99 -7.41
CA ASP A 40 11.19 14.69 -6.49
C ASP A 40 12.29 13.94 -7.25
N ASN A 41 13.42 14.62 -7.47
CA ASN A 41 14.55 14.07 -8.19
C ASN A 41 15.32 13.00 -7.41
N ASN A 42 15.03 12.80 -6.12
CA ASN A 42 15.71 11.82 -5.25
C ASN A 42 15.05 10.43 -5.27
N ARG A 43 14.18 10.15 -6.25
CA ARG A 43 13.50 8.86 -6.38
C ARG A 43 14.14 8.00 -7.45
N GLN A 44 14.39 6.73 -7.10
CA GLN A 44 14.82 5.72 -8.06
C GLN A 44 13.73 5.42 -9.11
N LEU A 45 12.46 5.42 -8.69
CA LEU A 45 11.31 5.28 -9.59
C LEU A 45 10.70 6.64 -9.90
N LYS A 46 10.73 7.03 -11.17
CA LYS A 46 10.05 8.22 -11.69
C LYS A 46 8.80 7.78 -12.44
N ILE A 47 7.66 8.29 -12.02
CA ILE A 47 6.39 8.05 -12.70
C ILE A 47 6.14 9.28 -13.58
N GLU A 48 6.14 9.06 -14.88
CA GLU A 48 5.74 10.08 -15.85
C GLU A 48 4.23 10.29 -15.76
N ASN A 49 3.80 11.54 -15.73
CA ASN A 49 2.39 11.90 -15.78
C ASN A 49 1.99 12.14 -17.23
N ASP A 50 1.80 11.05 -17.98
CA ASP A 50 1.45 11.05 -19.40
C ASP A 50 -0.07 11.18 -19.64
N LEU A 51 -0.87 11.17 -18.57
CA LEU A 51 -2.32 11.35 -18.65
C LEU A 51 -2.69 12.80 -18.99
N THR A 52 -3.48 12.96 -20.05
CA THR A 52 -4.17 14.21 -20.34
C THR A 52 -5.18 14.56 -19.23
N THR A 53 -5.56 15.83 -19.15
CA THR A 53 -6.60 16.29 -18.22
C THR A 53 -7.91 15.52 -18.42
N GLN A 54 -8.27 15.20 -19.67
CA GLN A 54 -9.47 14.44 -19.98
C GLN A 54 -9.40 13.01 -19.43
N GLU A 55 -8.27 12.32 -19.60
CA GLU A 55 -8.07 10.96 -19.08
C GLU A 55 -8.09 10.95 -17.55
N LYS A 56 -7.45 11.91 -16.89
CA LYS A 56 -7.52 12.07 -15.43
C LYS A 56 -8.96 12.23 -14.95
N ASN A 57 -9.74 13.07 -15.62
CA ASN A 57 -11.15 13.25 -15.28
C ASN A 57 -11.96 11.96 -15.48
N ILE A 58 -11.66 11.19 -16.52
CA ILE A 58 -12.29 9.87 -16.72
C ILE A 58 -11.95 8.93 -15.57
N PHE A 59 -10.67 8.84 -15.16
CA PHE A 59 -10.25 8.04 -14.02
C PHE A 59 -10.98 8.44 -12.74
N VAL A 60 -10.94 9.72 -12.36
CA VAL A 60 -11.59 10.22 -11.15
C VAL A 60 -13.10 9.92 -11.15
N ASN A 61 -13.77 10.15 -12.28
CA ASN A 61 -15.20 9.84 -12.40
C ASN A 61 -15.49 8.34 -12.26
N LYS A 62 -14.65 7.46 -12.84
CA LYS A 62 -14.81 6.01 -12.71
C LYS A 62 -14.55 5.54 -11.28
N LEU A 63 -13.54 6.07 -10.59
CA LEU A 63 -13.28 5.76 -9.19
C LEU A 63 -14.48 6.15 -8.31
N ALA A 64 -15.08 7.32 -8.53
CA ALA A 64 -16.28 7.76 -7.82
C ALA A 64 -17.48 6.83 -8.04
N VAL A 65 -17.68 6.35 -9.27
CA VAL A 65 -18.75 5.38 -9.58
C VAL A 65 -18.49 4.03 -8.89
N ILE A 66 -17.25 3.52 -8.92
CA ILE A 66 -16.90 2.26 -8.25
C ILE A 66 -17.17 2.38 -6.74
N ARG A 67 -16.71 3.47 -6.11
CA ARG A 67 -16.96 3.74 -4.68
C ARG A 67 -18.45 3.77 -4.35
N LYS A 68 -19.25 4.45 -5.16
CA LYS A 68 -20.71 4.48 -4.99
C LYS A 68 -21.29 3.06 -5.05
N ASN A 69 -20.89 2.27 -6.04
CA ASN A 69 -21.37 0.90 -6.20
C ASN A 69 -20.92 -0.01 -5.04
N THR A 70 -19.69 0.15 -4.54
CA THR A 70 -19.20 -0.57 -3.35
C THR A 70 -20.00 -0.23 -2.11
N LEU A 71 -20.37 1.05 -1.93
CA LEU A 71 -21.23 1.47 -0.82
C LEU A 71 -22.65 0.92 -0.95
N GLU A 72 -23.23 0.91 -2.15
CA GLU A 72 -24.54 0.31 -2.41
C GLU A 72 -24.52 -1.21 -2.17
N PHE A 73 -23.47 -1.89 -2.63
CA PHE A 73 -23.21 -3.30 -2.35
C PHE A 73 -23.13 -3.57 -0.84
N ALA A 74 -22.33 -2.78 -0.10
CA ALA A 74 -22.21 -2.90 1.34
C ALA A 74 -23.57 -2.76 2.05
N LYS A 75 -24.36 -1.75 1.67
CA LYS A 75 -25.71 -1.54 2.20
C LYS A 75 -26.65 -2.69 1.88
N ALA A 76 -26.62 -3.22 0.65
CA ALA A 76 -27.49 -4.31 0.20
C ALA A 76 -27.24 -5.62 0.98
N TYR A 77 -26.00 -5.84 1.45
CA TYR A 77 -25.60 -7.04 2.17
C TYR A 77 -25.39 -6.82 3.67
N GLY A 78 -25.73 -5.64 4.22
CA GLY A 78 -25.57 -5.36 5.65
C GLY A 78 -24.11 -5.42 6.11
N LEU A 79 -23.17 -5.01 5.24
CA LEU A 79 -21.75 -4.91 5.58
C LEU A 79 -21.52 -3.62 6.38
N THR A 80 -20.64 -3.71 7.36
CA THR A 80 -20.28 -2.56 8.19
C THR A 80 -19.10 -1.82 7.58
N SER A 81 -19.15 -0.48 7.60
CA SER A 81 -17.94 0.30 7.34
C SER A 81 -16.94 0.02 8.46
N THR A 82 -15.69 -0.23 8.07
CA THR A 82 -14.59 -0.46 9.01
C THR A 82 -13.72 0.78 9.05
N GLU A 83 -13.56 1.36 10.23
CA GLU A 83 -12.54 2.39 10.45
C GLU A 83 -11.18 1.72 10.60
N SER A 84 -10.16 2.28 9.96
CA SER A 84 -8.78 1.86 10.15
C SER A 84 -7.95 3.03 10.67
N SER A 85 -7.09 2.76 11.64
CA SER A 85 -6.14 3.73 12.14
C SER A 85 -5.03 3.96 11.12
N LEU A 86 -4.82 5.21 10.72
CA LEU A 86 -3.70 5.59 9.84
C LEU A 86 -2.37 5.12 10.42
N LYS A 87 -2.17 5.28 11.74
CA LYS A 87 -0.99 4.82 12.48
C LYS A 87 -0.78 3.32 12.28
N LYS A 88 -1.84 2.51 12.45
CA LYS A 88 -1.78 1.06 12.22
C LYS A 88 -1.46 0.72 10.77
N THR A 89 -2.11 1.38 9.81
CA THR A 89 -1.86 1.17 8.38
C THR A 89 -0.41 1.48 8.01
N LEU A 90 0.13 2.61 8.46
CA LEU A 90 1.53 2.98 8.23
C LEU A 90 2.50 1.99 8.87
N THR A 91 2.22 1.55 10.10
CA THR A 91 3.03 0.53 10.80
C THR A 91 3.08 -0.77 9.99
N VAL A 92 1.93 -1.24 9.50
CA VAL A 92 1.85 -2.47 8.69
C VAL A 92 2.63 -2.31 7.39
N LYS A 93 2.49 -1.17 6.69
CA LYS A 93 3.26 -0.89 5.46
C LYS A 93 4.76 -0.82 5.72
N ALA A 94 5.19 -0.22 6.83
CA ALA A 94 6.59 -0.17 7.24
C ALA A 94 7.14 -1.56 7.58
N ALA A 95 6.35 -2.40 8.24
CA ALA A 95 6.73 -3.78 8.53
C ALA A 95 6.91 -4.62 7.26
N PHE A 96 6.01 -4.49 6.29
CA PHE A 96 6.18 -5.13 4.98
C PHE A 96 7.44 -4.63 4.25
N LEU A 97 7.70 -3.31 4.27
CA LEU A 97 8.91 -2.76 3.67
C LEU A 97 10.18 -3.31 4.35
N TRP A 98 10.18 -3.38 5.68
CA TRP A 98 11.28 -3.96 6.44
C TRP A 98 11.52 -5.44 6.10
N GLU A 99 10.46 -6.24 5.95
CA GLU A 99 10.56 -7.65 5.56
C GLU A 99 11.16 -7.81 4.15
N GLU A 100 10.71 -7.01 3.19
CA GLU A 100 11.23 -7.01 1.82
C GLU A 100 12.73 -6.65 1.77
N ILE A 101 13.16 -5.63 2.53
CA ILE A 101 14.56 -5.19 2.54
C ILE A 101 15.45 -6.19 3.30
N SER A 102 15.03 -6.61 4.49
CA SER A 102 15.82 -7.53 5.33
C SER A 102 16.00 -8.92 4.69
N GLY A 103 15.07 -9.32 3.82
CA GLY A 103 15.18 -10.52 3.01
C GLY A 103 16.25 -10.43 1.92
N VAL A 104 16.74 -9.24 1.56
CA VAL A 104 17.63 -9.03 0.42
C VAL A 104 19.09 -9.11 0.87
N THR A 105 19.63 -10.33 0.90
CA THR A 105 21.03 -10.60 1.27
C THR A 105 21.94 -10.69 0.04
N PHE A 106 23.22 -10.34 0.19
CA PHE A 106 24.19 -10.41 -0.91
C PHE A 106 24.29 -11.82 -1.51
N ASP A 107 24.20 -12.86 -0.68
CA ASP A 107 24.26 -14.24 -1.14
C ASP A 107 23.04 -14.67 -1.99
N ARG A 108 21.88 -13.99 -1.86
CA ARG A 108 20.75 -14.22 -2.77
C ARG A 108 21.05 -13.74 -4.19
N LEU A 109 21.96 -12.76 -4.35
CA LEU A 109 22.35 -12.27 -5.67
C LEU A 109 23.16 -13.32 -6.46
N LYS A 110 23.86 -14.23 -5.78
CA LYS A 110 24.60 -15.34 -6.42
C LYS A 110 23.69 -16.28 -7.23
N GLY A 111 22.39 -16.29 -6.94
CA GLY A 111 21.39 -17.02 -7.73
C GLY A 111 21.15 -16.45 -9.13
N TYR A 112 21.67 -15.26 -9.43
CA TYR A 112 21.46 -14.54 -10.70
C TYR A 112 22.71 -14.47 -11.58
N GLY A 113 23.83 -15.09 -11.19
CA GLY A 113 25.07 -15.14 -11.97
C GLY A 113 26.32 -14.92 -11.13
N GLU A 114 27.46 -14.82 -11.80
CA GLU A 114 28.71 -14.40 -11.16
C GLU A 114 28.58 -12.96 -10.65
N ILE A 115 29.04 -12.74 -9.43
CA ILE A 115 29.01 -11.45 -8.78
C ILE A 115 30.39 -11.11 -8.22
N ASP A 116 30.76 -9.84 -8.34
CA ASP A 116 32.00 -9.33 -7.74
C ASP A 116 31.83 -9.28 -6.21
N GLU A 117 32.51 -10.20 -5.53
CA GLU A 117 32.53 -10.30 -4.07
C GLU A 117 33.07 -9.02 -3.40
N GLY A 118 33.84 -8.20 -4.13
CA GLY A 118 34.30 -6.88 -3.67
C GLY A 118 33.16 -5.90 -3.35
N MET A 119 31.97 -6.10 -3.92
CA MET A 119 30.79 -5.26 -3.66
C MET A 119 30.07 -5.60 -2.35
N ARG A 120 30.41 -6.73 -1.69
CA ARG A 120 29.64 -7.23 -0.53
C ARG A 120 29.48 -6.18 0.56
N GLN A 121 30.60 -5.60 1.00
CA GLN A 121 30.60 -4.69 2.14
C GLN A 121 29.74 -3.44 1.88
N GLU A 122 29.85 -2.86 0.67
CA GLU A 122 29.05 -1.69 0.29
C GLU A 122 27.57 -2.05 0.19
N TYR A 123 27.24 -3.18 -0.44
CA TYR A 123 25.87 -3.65 -0.58
C TYR A 123 25.22 -3.91 0.79
N GLU A 124 25.88 -4.68 1.67
CA GLU A 124 25.37 -5.01 2.99
C GLU A 124 25.22 -3.74 3.84
N SER A 125 26.14 -2.77 3.71
CA SER A 125 26.02 -1.46 4.37
C SER A 125 24.76 -0.71 3.94
N TYR A 126 24.47 -0.63 2.64
CA TYR A 126 23.24 0.02 2.16
C TYR A 126 21.98 -0.74 2.59
N ALA A 127 21.96 -2.06 2.47
CA ALA A 127 20.82 -2.89 2.87
C ALA A 127 20.51 -2.76 4.37
N ASN A 128 21.55 -2.74 5.21
CA ASN A 128 21.40 -2.54 6.65
C ASN A 128 20.87 -1.13 6.96
N SER A 129 21.41 -0.09 6.32
CA SER A 129 20.91 1.28 6.49
C SER A 129 19.43 1.43 6.12
N LEU A 130 19.01 0.82 5.01
CA LEU A 130 17.59 0.80 4.61
C LEU A 130 16.72 0.00 5.58
N THR A 131 17.24 -1.10 6.13
CA THR A 131 16.57 -1.93 7.14
C THR A 131 16.35 -1.14 8.43
N ASP A 132 17.37 -0.42 8.90
CA ASP A 132 17.29 0.42 10.10
C ASP A 132 16.25 1.53 9.92
N LEU A 133 16.25 2.22 8.78
CA LEU A 133 15.25 3.25 8.47
C LEU A 133 13.82 2.68 8.41
N ALA A 134 13.64 1.50 7.80
CA ALA A 134 12.33 0.83 7.79
C ALA A 134 11.89 0.42 9.21
N SER A 135 12.84 0.04 10.06
CA SER A 135 12.59 -0.25 11.47
C SER A 135 12.16 0.99 12.25
N ASP A 136 12.83 2.11 12.05
CA ASP A 136 12.48 3.39 12.68
C ASP A 136 11.05 3.82 12.33
N LEU A 137 10.64 3.64 11.07
CA LEU A 137 9.25 3.91 10.63
C LEU A 137 8.22 3.09 11.44
N MET A 138 8.52 1.84 11.81
CA MET A 138 7.65 1.02 12.66
C MET A 138 7.58 1.54 14.12
N HIS A 139 8.65 2.17 14.61
CA HIS A 139 8.73 2.66 15.99
C HIS A 139 8.13 4.06 16.18
N ILE A 140 8.17 4.92 15.16
CA ILE A 140 7.49 6.23 15.16
C ILE A 140 6.01 6.04 15.48
N SER A 141 5.40 5.02 14.89
CA SER A 141 4.01 4.67 15.07
C SER A 141 3.75 3.78 16.29
N SER A 142 4.70 3.60 17.22
CA SER A 142 4.52 2.82 18.45
C SER A 142 4.60 3.66 19.74
N ASN A 143 5.26 4.83 19.72
CA ASN A 143 5.65 5.57 20.93
C ASN A 143 4.66 6.64 21.46
N GLN A 144 3.40 6.68 21.00
CA GLN A 144 2.41 7.70 21.44
C GLN A 144 1.24 7.17 22.28
N ASP A 145 1.23 5.90 22.69
CA ASP A 145 0.13 5.34 23.51
C ASP A 145 0.37 5.44 25.04
N ASN A 146 1.36 6.23 25.48
CA ASN A 146 1.73 6.44 26.89
C ASN A 146 1.80 7.93 27.28
N ASN A 147 0.78 8.74 26.94
CA ASN A 147 0.57 10.05 27.55
C ASN A 147 -0.93 10.37 27.67
#